data_AF-A0A0G3Y6W4-F1
#
_entry.id   AF-A0A0G3Y6W4-F1
#
_cell.length_a   1.000
_cell.length_b   1.000
_cell.length_c   1.000
_cell.angle_alpha   90.00
_cell.angle_beta   90.00
_cell.angle_gamma   90.00
#
_symmetry.space_group_name_H-M   'P 1'
#
loop_
_entity.id
_entity.type
_entity.pdbx_description
1 polymer ?
#
loop_
_entity_poly.entity_id
_entity_poly.type
_entity_poly.pdbx_seq_one_letter_code
_entity_poly.pdbx_strand_id
1 'polypeptide(L)'
;MRKQNLMQRFITGAKKGIFTPTLPNNILKIHNNFITRIFRILGGISILLILTHRLEYLGEGLLYPTALVLCTVLALFFGLYLIFITYHRFKYIIKILKSDELDIRNSL
;
A
#
# COMPACT_ATOMS: atom_id res chain seq x y z
N MET A 1 -19.97 34.47 16.26
CA MET A 1 -19.18 33.30 16.71
C MET A 1 -20.03 32.04 16.60
N ARG A 2 -19.77 31.15 15.63
CA ARG A 2 -20.49 29.87 15.52
C ARG A 2 -19.75 28.83 16.34
N LYS A 3 -20.30 28.41 17.48
CA LYS A 3 -19.86 27.19 18.19
C LYS A 3 -19.95 26.04 17.18
N GLN A 4 -18.83 25.60 16.63
CA GLN A 4 -18.82 24.39 15.82
C GLN A 4 -19.12 23.21 16.76
N ASN A 5 -20.21 22.50 16.48
CA ASN A 5 -20.55 21.28 17.21
C ASN A 5 -19.40 20.26 17.09
N LEU A 6 -19.19 19.43 18.11
CA LEU A 6 -18.23 18.31 18.11
C LEU A 6 -18.30 17.50 16.82
N MET A 7 -19.50 17.30 16.29
CA MET A 7 -19.76 16.62 15.02
C MET A 7 -19.14 17.33 13.81
N GLN A 8 -19.19 18.65 13.73
CA GLN A 8 -18.58 19.41 12.62
C GLN A 8 -17.05 19.34 12.66
N ARG A 9 -16.45 19.32 13.85
CA ARG A 9 -14.99 19.13 14.01
C ARG A 9 -14.57 17.73 13.58
N PHE A 10 -15.33 16.71 13.96
CA PHE A 10 -15.09 15.33 13.54
C PHE A 10 -15.18 15.18 12.01
N ILE A 11 -16.23 15.72 11.38
CA ILE A 11 -16.38 15.69 9.92
C ILE A 11 -15.22 16.41 9.23
N THR A 12 -14.79 17.55 9.77
CA THR A 12 -13.67 18.33 9.20
C THR A 12 -12.34 17.56 9.32
N GLY A 13 -12.09 16.91 10.46
CA GLY A 13 -10.91 16.07 10.67
C GLY A 13 -10.90 14.82 9.78
N ALA A 14 -12.05 14.13 9.66
CA ALA A 14 -12.20 12.99 8.76
C ALA A 14 -11.99 13.41 7.30
N LYS A 15 -12.57 14.54 6.88
CA LYS A 15 -12.37 15.08 5.53
C LYS A 15 -10.90 15.38 5.27
N LYS A 16 -10.21 16.07 6.19
CA LYS A 16 -8.76 16.32 6.08
C LYS A 16 -7.97 15.02 5.96
N GLY A 17 -8.22 14.05 6.83
CA GLY A 17 -7.53 12.76 6.83
C GLY A 17 -7.69 11.96 5.52
N ILE A 18 -8.85 12.06 4.86
CA ILE A 18 -9.07 11.40 3.55
C ILE A 18 -8.25 12.07 2.43
N PHE A 19 -8.08 13.39 2.47
CA PHE A 19 -7.36 14.13 1.42
C PHE A 19 -5.84 14.24 1.67
N THR A 20 -5.37 13.95 2.89
CA THR A 20 -3.93 13.96 3.17
C THR A 20 -3.26 12.75 2.53
N PRO A 21 -2.21 12.95 1.71
CA PRO A 21 -1.49 11.83 1.11
C PRO A 21 -0.86 10.95 2.19
N THR A 22 -0.97 9.64 2.04
CA THR A 22 -0.41 8.65 2.99
C THR A 22 1.02 8.24 2.65
N LEU A 23 1.56 8.72 1.53
CA LEU A 23 2.96 8.54 1.12
C LEU A 23 3.59 9.86 0.69
N PRO A 24 4.91 10.01 0.90
CA PRO A 24 5.63 11.14 0.36
C PRO A 24 5.65 11.09 -1.18
N ASN A 25 5.60 12.26 -1.81
CA ASN A 25 5.49 12.42 -3.27
C ASN A 25 6.55 11.64 -4.07
N ASN A 26 7.77 11.52 -3.55
CA ASN A 26 8.86 10.82 -4.21
C ASN A 26 8.56 9.30 -4.34
N ILE A 27 7.99 8.71 -3.30
CA ILE A 27 7.61 7.29 -3.28
C ILE A 27 6.31 7.09 -4.06
N LEU A 28 5.40 8.05 -4.00
CA LEU A 28 4.15 8.03 -4.77
C LEU A 28 4.43 7.96 -6.28
N LYS A 29 5.43 8.71 -6.77
CA LYS A 29 5.87 8.64 -8.17
C LYS A 29 6.37 7.25 -8.55
N ILE A 30 7.24 6.65 -7.74
CA ILE A 30 7.76 5.30 -7.97
C ILE A 30 6.63 4.27 -7.92
N HIS A 31 5.70 4.41 -6.97
CA HIS A 31 4.56 3.52 -6.81
C HIS A 31 3.59 3.58 -7.98
N ASN A 32 3.39 4.76 -8.57
CA ASN A 32 2.48 4.97 -9.70
C ASN A 32 3.10 4.67 -11.07
N ASN A 33 4.39 4.36 -11.14
CA ASN A 33 5.02 3.97 -12.38
C ASN A 33 4.41 2.68 -12.96
N PHE A 34 4.38 2.62 -14.30
CA PHE A 34 3.80 1.49 -15.01
C PHE A 34 4.52 0.17 -14.72
N ILE A 35 5.86 0.19 -14.66
CA ILE A 35 6.69 -0.99 -14.36
C ILE A 35 6.38 -1.55 -12.96
N THR A 36 6.31 -0.67 -11.95
CA THR A 36 5.99 -1.09 -10.58
C THR A 36 4.55 -1.56 -10.45
N ARG A 37 3.63 -1.04 -11.28
CA ARG A 37 2.26 -1.57 -11.38
C ARG A 37 2.23 -3.01 -11.90
N ILE A 38 2.93 -3.31 -13.00
CA ILE A 38 3.01 -4.67 -13.55
C ILE A 38 3.63 -5.61 -12.51
N PHE A 39 4.76 -5.21 -11.92
CA PHE A 39 5.45 -6.02 -10.91
C PHE A 39 4.53 -6.37 -9.73
N ARG A 40 3.72 -5.42 -9.24
CA ARG A 40 2.76 -5.67 -8.16
C ARG A 40 1.65 -6.63 -8.56
N ILE A 41 1.15 -6.53 -9.80
CA ILE A 41 0.12 -7.44 -10.31
C ILE A 41 0.69 -8.86 -10.41
N LEU A 42 1.86 -9.02 -11.03
CA LEU A 42 2.52 -10.32 -11.17
C LEU A 42 2.88 -10.93 -9.82
N GLY A 43 3.44 -10.13 -8.90
CA GLY A 43 3.76 -10.57 -7.54
C GLY A 43 2.51 -10.98 -6.75
N GLY A 44 1.43 -10.21 -6.86
CA GLY A 44 0.14 -10.55 -6.22
C GLY A 44 -0.48 -11.83 -6.79
N ILE A 45 -0.47 -12.00 -8.11
CA ILE A 45 -0.92 -13.23 -8.77
C ILE A 45 -0.06 -14.42 -8.33
N SER A 46 1.26 -14.24 -8.26
CA SER A 46 2.18 -15.30 -7.82
C SER A 46 1.86 -15.78 -6.40
N ILE A 47 1.60 -14.85 -5.47
CA ILE A 47 1.17 -15.17 -4.11
C ILE A 47 -0.17 -15.91 -4.11
N LEU A 48 -1.16 -15.41 -4.85
CA LEU A 48 -2.48 -16.05 -4.94
C LEU A 48 -2.38 -17.48 -5.48
N LEU A 49 -1.59 -17.68 -6.53
CA LEU A 49 -1.39 -18.98 -7.17
C LEU A 49 -0.72 -19.99 -6.22
N ILE A 50 0.25 -19.56 -5.43
CA ILE A 50 0.90 -20.38 -4.40
C ILE A 50 -0.11 -20.75 -3.30
N LEU A 51 -0.80 -19.75 -2.73
CA LEU A 51 -1.76 -19.96 -1.63
C LEU A 51 -2.97 -20.82 -2.01
N THR A 52 -3.44 -20.69 -3.25
CA THR A 52 -4.61 -21.43 -3.74
C THR A 52 -4.25 -22.79 -4.32
N HIS A 53 -2.98 -23.19 -4.28
CA HIS A 53 -2.49 -24.45 -4.87
C HIS A 53 -2.85 -24.62 -6.35
N ARG A 54 -3.14 -23.51 -7.05
CA ARG A 54 -3.62 -23.56 -8.45
C ARG A 54 -2.54 -23.95 -9.45
N LEU A 55 -1.27 -23.94 -9.05
CA LEU A 55 -0.18 -24.46 -9.88
C LEU A 55 -0.28 -25.96 -10.16
N GLU A 56 -0.98 -26.72 -9.31
CA GLU A 56 -1.16 -28.17 -9.48
C GLU A 56 -1.90 -28.51 -10.79
N TYR A 57 -2.65 -27.56 -11.36
CA TYR A 57 -3.28 -27.71 -12.68
C TYR A 57 -2.26 -27.94 -13.82
N LEU A 58 -0.99 -27.56 -13.63
CA LEU A 58 0.08 -27.78 -14.61
C LEU A 58 0.55 -29.26 -14.66
N GLY A 59 0.03 -30.13 -13.78
CA GLY A 59 0.36 -31.56 -13.70
C GLY A 59 1.69 -31.83 -13.00
N GLU A 60 2.13 -33.10 -12.98
CA GLU A 60 3.33 -33.55 -12.25
C GLU A 60 4.64 -33.43 -13.07
N GLY A 61 4.58 -32.83 -14.27
CA GLY A 61 5.75 -32.65 -15.13
C GLY A 61 6.70 -31.54 -14.66
N LEU A 62 7.83 -31.39 -15.37
CA LEU A 62 8.84 -30.34 -15.14
C LEU A 62 8.29 -28.90 -15.12
N LEU A 63 7.09 -28.67 -15.68
CA LEU A 63 6.41 -27.38 -15.69
C LEU A 63 5.97 -26.94 -14.28
N TYR A 64 5.56 -27.87 -13.42
CA TYR A 64 5.13 -27.55 -12.05
C TYR A 64 6.27 -27.01 -11.18
N PRO A 65 7.41 -27.71 -10.99
CA PRO A 65 8.47 -27.22 -10.12
C PRO A 65 9.10 -25.94 -10.65
N THR A 66 9.22 -25.79 -11.99
CA THR A 66 9.76 -24.56 -12.59
C THR A 66 8.84 -23.35 -12.38
N ALA A 67 7.54 -23.50 -12.59
CA ALA A 67 6.57 -22.45 -12.32
C ALA A 67 6.50 -22.09 -10.82
N LEU A 68 6.62 -23.09 -9.94
CA LEU A 68 6.59 -22.88 -8.49
C LEU A 68 7.80 -22.07 -8.02
N VAL A 69 9.00 -22.42 -8.48
CA VAL A 69 10.22 -21.66 -8.17
C VAL A 69 10.10 -20.21 -8.68
N LEU A 70 9.62 -20.02 -9.92
CA LEU A 70 9.44 -18.68 -10.49
C LEU A 70 8.45 -17.84 -9.68
N CYS A 71 7.28 -18.41 -9.35
CA CYS A 71 6.28 -17.72 -8.53
C CYS A 71 6.81 -17.40 -7.14
N THR A 72 7.59 -18.31 -6.54
CA THR A 72 8.18 -18.12 -5.21
C THR A 72 9.17 -16.97 -5.19
N VAL A 73 10.05 -16.89 -6.20
CA VAL A 73 11.00 -15.79 -6.35
C VAL A 73 10.28 -14.45 -6.54
N LEU A 74 9.27 -14.41 -7.41
CA LEU A 74 8.46 -13.21 -7.63
C LEU A 74 7.70 -12.77 -6.36
N ALA A 75 7.12 -13.72 -5.63
CA ALA A 75 6.43 -13.48 -4.37
C ALA A 75 7.38 -12.91 -3.31
N LEU A 76 8.62 -13.41 -3.23
CA LEU A 76 9.64 -12.92 -2.29
C LEU A 76 10.00 -11.47 -2.58
N PHE A 77 10.32 -11.12 -3.83
CA PHE A 77 10.60 -9.73 -4.20
C PHE A 77 9.40 -8.82 -3.94
N PHE A 78 8.19 -9.31 -4.21
CA PHE A 78 6.97 -8.54 -3.95
C PHE A 78 6.73 -8.34 -2.45
N GLY A 79 7.04 -9.32 -1.62
CA GLY A 79 7.01 -9.21 -0.16
C GLY A 79 7.99 -8.15 0.36
N LEU A 80 9.23 -8.16 -0.12
CA LEU A 80 10.21 -7.12 0.23
C LEU A 80 9.73 -5.72 -0.17
N TYR A 81 9.14 -5.59 -1.37
CA TYR A 81 8.55 -4.34 -1.83
C TYR A 81 7.40 -3.87 -0.93
N LEU A 82 6.51 -4.78 -0.50
CA LEU A 82 5.41 -4.47 0.42
C LEU A 82 5.94 -3.98 1.77
N ILE A 83 6.96 -4.64 2.32
CA ILE A 83 7.60 -4.22 3.58
C ILE A 83 8.17 -2.80 3.43
N PHE A 84 8.91 -2.53 2.35
CA PHE A 84 9.49 -1.22 2.08
C PHE A 84 8.43 -0.11 2.00
N ILE A 85 7.38 -0.31 1.21
CA ILE A 85 6.29 0.67 1.07
C ILE A 85 5.56 0.88 2.40
N THR A 86 5.31 -0.20 3.13
CA THR A 86 4.61 -0.17 4.42
C THR A 86 5.43 0.60 5.45
N TYR A 87 6.73 0.34 5.55
CA TYR A 87 7.65 1.08 6.42
C TYR A 87 7.60 2.59 6.14
N HIS A 88 7.69 2.98 4.87
CA HIS A 88 7.64 4.39 4.48
C HIS A 88 6.28 5.04 4.74
N ARG A 89 5.18 4.31 4.55
CA ARG A 89 3.83 4.77 4.92
C ARG A 89 3.73 5.06 6.41
N PHE A 90 4.12 4.11 7.25
CA PHE A 90 4.08 4.30 8.71
C PHE A 90 4.94 5.48 9.16
N LYS A 91 6.17 5.58 8.65
CA LYS A 91 7.05 6.72 8.95
C LYS A 91 6.44 8.06 8.55
N TYR A 92 5.79 8.11 7.39
CA TYR A 92 5.16 9.34 6.90
C TYR A 92 3.88 9.70 7.66
N ILE A 93 3.05 8.71 8.00
CA ILE A 93 1.87 8.91 8.85
C ILE A 93 2.28 9.43 10.23
N ILE A 94 3.32 8.86 10.86
CA ILE A 94 3.83 9.35 12.15
C ILE A 94 4.32 10.80 12.01
N LYS A 95 4.97 11.15 10.90
CA LYS A 95 5.40 12.53 10.63
C LYS A 95 4.19 13.47 10.52
N ILE A 96 3.16 13.09 9.75
CA ILE A 96 1.95 13.89 9.56
C ILE A 96 1.20 14.07 10.90
N LEU A 97 1.06 12.99 11.68
CA LEU A 97 0.40 13.03 13.01
C LEU A 97 1.14 13.93 14.00
N LYS A 98 2.46 14.06 13.88
CA LYS A 98 3.29 14.97 14.70
C LYS A 98 3.37 16.38 14.15
N SER A 99 2.86 16.62 12.93
CA SER A 99 2.84 17.94 12.32
C SER A 99 1.48 18.59 12.49
N ASP A 100 1.45 19.92 12.61
CA ASP A 100 0.21 20.70 12.69
C ASP A 100 -0.62 20.67 11.38
N GLU A 101 -0.22 19.90 10.36
CA GLU A 101 -0.96 19.76 9.09
C GLU A 101 -2.36 19.17 9.30
N LEU A 102 -2.51 18.26 10.26
CA LEU A 102 -3.81 17.70 10.64
C LEU A 102 -4.55 18.55 11.67
N ASP A 103 -3.91 19.57 12.23
CA ASP A 103 -4.51 20.33 13.30
C ASP A 103 -5.65 21.19 12.73
N ILE A 104 -6.83 21.04 13.33
CA ILE A 104 -7.99 21.84 12.97
C ILE A 104 -7.84 23.14 13.75
N ARG A 105 -6.90 23.97 13.29
CA ARG A 105 -6.74 25.32 13.84
C ARG A 105 -8.06 26.03 13.61
N ASN A 106 -8.73 26.43 14.69
CA ASN A 106 -9.80 27.42 14.64
C ASN A 106 -9.17 28.77 14.28
N SER A 107 -8.61 28.90 13.07
CA SER A 107 -8.06 30.16 12.59
C SER A 107 -9.17 30.91 11.85
N LEU A 108 -9.76 31.85 12.62
CA LEU A 108 -10.66 32.96 12.28
C LEU A 108 -12.12 32.60 11.96
#